data_AF-A0A349F9E7-F1
#
_entry.id   AF-A0A349F9E7-F1
#
_cell.length_a   1.000
_cell.length_b   1.000
_cell.length_c   1.000
_cell.angle_alpha   90.00
_cell.angle_beta   90.00
_cell.angle_gamma   90.00
#
_symmetry.space_group_name_H-M   'P 1'
#
loop_
_entity.id
_entity.type
_entity.pdbx_description
1 polymer ?
#
loop_
_entity_poly.entity_id
_entity_poly.type
_entity_poly.pdbx_seq_one_letter_code
_entity_poly.pdbx_strand_id
1 'polypeptide(L)'
;MKRLKLASMAVALSVASMAHAEVMTQEQLNSLFQDSSISPAALVEQFSQYSVEDNLVPFLKEVAKQRREIFPQVLTHAFIQYPEYIDLIVRTARELGLSNEEITIAAIEAGIDPTVIAEATAAGIETLAESPVPNAPTKKNPISVN
;
A
#
# COMPACT_ATOMS: atom_id res chain seq x y z
N MET A 1 23.85 66.58 -23.91
CA MET A 1 23.74 65.35 -24.71
C MET A 1 23.90 64.16 -23.77
N LYS A 2 22.96 63.21 -23.83
CA LYS A 2 22.87 62.00 -22.99
C LYS A 2 23.72 60.87 -23.57
N ARG A 3 23.94 59.85 -22.71
CA ARG A 3 23.97 58.38 -22.94
C ARG A 3 25.31 57.75 -22.58
N LEU A 4 25.39 56.60 -21.92
CA LEU A 4 24.45 55.80 -21.11
C LEU A 4 25.38 54.79 -20.42
N LYS A 5 25.30 54.63 -19.09
CA LYS A 5 26.13 53.68 -18.35
C LYS A 5 25.59 52.26 -18.52
N LEU A 6 26.50 51.32 -18.75
CA LEU A 6 26.35 49.88 -18.62
C LEU A 6 25.81 49.53 -17.22
N ALA A 7 24.78 48.68 -17.13
CA ALA A 7 24.48 47.96 -15.89
C ALA A 7 23.72 46.66 -16.18
N SER A 8 24.37 45.56 -15.80
CA SER A 8 23.87 44.27 -15.31
C SER A 8 22.55 43.71 -15.84
N MET A 9 22.67 42.69 -16.69
CA MET A 9 21.69 41.60 -16.73
C MET A 9 21.97 40.64 -15.56
N ALA A 10 21.21 40.76 -14.49
CA ALA A 10 21.04 39.68 -13.52
C ALA A 10 19.78 38.91 -13.91
N VAL A 11 19.94 37.81 -14.64
CA VAL A 11 18.85 36.88 -14.91
C VAL A 11 18.75 35.95 -13.70
N ALA A 12 17.90 36.31 -12.73
CA ALA A 12 17.45 35.37 -11.72
C ALA A 12 16.47 34.40 -12.39
N LEU A 13 16.97 33.27 -12.89
CA LEU A 13 16.14 32.12 -13.20
C LEU A 13 15.66 31.51 -11.88
N SER A 14 14.61 32.08 -11.32
CA SER A 14 13.80 31.40 -10.31
C SER A 14 13.09 30.25 -11.00
N VAL A 15 13.76 29.11 -11.09
CA VAL A 15 13.08 27.84 -11.38
C VAL A 15 12.28 27.52 -10.12
N ALA A 16 11.04 28.01 -10.09
CA ALA A 16 10.02 27.44 -9.23
C ALA A 16 9.77 26.03 -9.78
N SER A 17 10.56 25.05 -9.31
CA SER A 17 10.23 23.64 -9.45
C SER A 17 8.92 23.43 -8.70
N MET A 18 7.80 23.56 -9.40
CA MET A 18 6.59 22.88 -9.00
C MET A 18 6.89 21.40 -9.17
N ALA A 19 7.39 20.79 -8.10
CA ALA A 19 7.37 19.35 -7.94
C ALA A 19 5.88 18.95 -7.87
N HIS A 20 5.24 18.88 -9.04
CA HIS A 20 4.05 18.08 -9.18
C HIS A 20 4.49 16.67 -8.80
N ALA A 21 3.89 16.12 -7.74
CA ALA A 21 3.93 14.70 -7.49
C ALA A 21 3.38 14.02 -8.76
N GLU A 22 4.29 13.61 -9.63
CA GLU A 22 3.91 13.10 -10.94
C GLU A 22 3.44 11.66 -10.72
N VAL A 23 2.17 11.43 -11.02
CA VAL A 23 1.62 10.09 -11.11
C VAL A 23 2.47 9.32 -12.13
N MET A 24 2.98 8.17 -11.74
CA MET A 24 3.75 7.29 -12.59
C MET A 24 3.00 7.05 -13.90
N THR A 25 3.70 7.20 -15.02
CA THR A 25 3.13 6.80 -16.30
C THR A 25 2.95 5.29 -16.34
N GLN A 26 2.05 4.79 -17.18
CA GLN A 26 1.83 3.34 -17.31
C GLN A 26 3.12 2.63 -17.75
N GLU A 27 3.98 3.28 -18.54
CA GLU A 27 5.28 2.74 -18.95
C GLU A 27 6.23 2.59 -17.77
N GLN A 28 6.29 3.58 -16.88
CA GLN A 28 7.08 3.51 -15.65
C GLN A 28 6.56 2.41 -14.72
N LEU A 29 5.23 2.33 -14.56
CA LEU A 29 4.59 1.28 -13.77
C LEU A 29 4.93 -0.11 -14.33
N ASN A 30 4.75 -0.30 -15.65
CA ASN A 30 5.06 -1.56 -16.32
C ASN A 30 6.55 -1.91 -16.24
N SER A 31 7.44 -0.91 -16.19
CA SER A 31 8.88 -1.16 -16.09
C SER A 31 9.27 -1.88 -14.80
N LEU A 32 8.54 -1.64 -13.70
CA LEU A 32 8.73 -2.34 -12.42
C LEU A 32 8.47 -3.85 -12.52
N PHE A 33 7.69 -4.29 -13.51
CA PHE A 33 7.29 -5.68 -13.70
C PHE A 33 7.98 -6.35 -14.89
N GLN A 34 8.91 -5.68 -15.57
CA GLN A 34 9.66 -6.27 -16.69
C GLN A 34 10.51 -7.47 -16.25
N ASP A 35 11.05 -7.40 -15.03
CA ASP A 35 11.78 -8.51 -14.41
C ASP A 35 10.84 -9.32 -13.51
N SER A 36 10.37 -10.45 -14.02
CA SER A 36 9.51 -11.38 -13.25
C SER A 36 10.24 -12.12 -12.12
N SER A 37 11.58 -12.07 -12.10
CA SER A 37 12.40 -12.68 -11.06
C SER A 37 12.58 -11.78 -9.83
N ILE A 38 12.16 -10.51 -9.91
CA ILE A 38 12.28 -9.58 -8.81
C ILE A 38 11.53 -10.10 -7.57
N SER A 39 12.19 -10.00 -6.41
CA SER A 39 11.56 -10.37 -5.14
C SER A 39 10.47 -9.36 -4.75
N PRO A 40 9.45 -9.78 -3.98
CA PRO A 40 8.40 -8.87 -3.50
C PRO A 40 8.95 -7.64 -2.75
N ALA A 41 10.00 -7.85 -1.92
CA ALA A 41 10.66 -6.77 -1.20
C ALA A 41 11.32 -5.75 -2.14
N ALA A 42 12.10 -6.24 -3.11
CA ALA A 42 12.79 -5.39 -4.08
C ALA A 42 11.80 -4.63 -4.98
N LEU A 43 10.64 -5.21 -5.27
CA LEU A 43 9.59 -4.53 -6.02
C LEU A 43 9.03 -3.32 -5.25
N VAL A 44 8.76 -3.48 -3.95
CA VAL A 44 8.29 -2.38 -3.08
C VAL A 44 9.38 -1.33 -2.88
N GLU A 45 10.65 -1.73 -2.79
CA GLU A 45 11.79 -0.83 -2.72
C GLU A 45 11.95 -0.01 -4.01
N GLN A 46 11.82 -0.62 -5.18
CA GLN A 46 11.82 0.11 -6.45
C GLN A 46 10.64 1.09 -6.55
N PHE A 47 9.46 0.68 -6.08
CA PHE A 47 8.30 1.56 -5.98
C PHE A 47 8.53 2.76 -5.03
N SER A 48 9.34 2.61 -3.98
CA SER A 48 9.64 3.68 -3.01
C SER A 48 10.39 4.88 -3.60
N GLN A 49 10.92 4.74 -4.82
CA GLN A 49 11.54 5.85 -5.56
C GLN A 49 10.51 6.86 -6.11
N TYR A 50 9.22 6.52 -6.04
CA TYR A 50 8.12 7.32 -6.56
C TYR A 50 7.23 7.85 -5.42
N SER A 51 6.39 8.83 -5.74
CA SER A 51 5.41 9.38 -4.79
C SER A 51 4.40 8.29 -4.41
N VAL A 52 4.33 7.92 -3.12
CA VAL A 52 3.42 6.87 -2.64
C VAL A 52 1.97 7.30 -2.74
N GLU A 53 1.67 8.56 -2.39
CA GLU A 53 0.32 9.08 -2.24
C GLU A 53 -0.53 8.89 -3.51
N ASP A 54 0.05 9.17 -4.67
CA ASP A 54 -0.66 9.06 -5.95
C ASP A 54 -0.48 7.70 -6.63
N ASN A 55 0.57 6.95 -6.29
CA ASN A 55 0.97 5.76 -7.05
C ASN A 55 0.74 4.43 -6.34
N LEU A 56 0.39 4.43 -5.05
CA LEU A 56 0.20 3.18 -4.30
C LEU A 56 -0.96 2.35 -4.88
N VAL A 57 -2.08 2.98 -5.19
CA VAL A 57 -3.24 2.29 -5.78
C VAL A 57 -2.91 1.69 -7.16
N PRO A 58 -2.39 2.45 -8.15
CA PRO A 58 -2.04 1.86 -9.44
C PRO A 58 -0.94 0.79 -9.31
N PHE A 59 0.02 0.95 -8.41
CA PHE A 59 1.02 -0.08 -8.11
C PHE A 59 0.37 -1.38 -7.64
N LEU A 60 -0.45 -1.36 -6.59
CA LEU A 60 -1.11 -2.56 -6.07
C LEU A 60 -2.02 -3.21 -7.12
N LYS A 61 -2.70 -2.41 -7.96
CA LYS A 61 -3.50 -2.91 -9.09
C LYS A 61 -2.64 -3.68 -10.10
N GLU A 62 -1.47 -3.14 -10.46
CA GLU A 62 -0.60 -3.79 -11.42
C GLU A 62 0.05 -5.06 -10.83
N VAL A 63 0.40 -5.06 -9.54
CA VAL A 63 0.84 -6.29 -8.83
C VAL A 63 -0.22 -7.36 -8.91
N ALA A 64 -1.47 -7.04 -8.55
CA ALA A 64 -2.58 -8.00 -8.57
C ALA A 64 -2.88 -8.55 -9.96
N LYS A 65 -2.57 -7.78 -11.01
CA LYS A 65 -2.80 -8.14 -12.41
C LYS A 65 -1.67 -8.96 -13.00
N GLN A 66 -0.42 -8.57 -12.78
CA GLN A 66 0.74 -9.21 -13.40
C GLN A 66 1.32 -10.34 -12.54
N ARG A 67 1.21 -10.23 -11.21
CA ARG A 67 1.93 -11.04 -10.23
C ARG A 67 1.08 -11.37 -9.00
N ARG A 68 -0.14 -11.87 -9.25
CA ARG A 68 -1.13 -12.14 -8.19
C ARG A 68 -0.62 -13.13 -7.14
N GLU A 69 0.23 -14.07 -7.54
CA GLU A 69 0.81 -15.10 -6.69
C GLU A 69 1.70 -14.57 -5.57
N ILE A 70 2.37 -13.44 -5.78
CA ILE A 70 3.20 -12.79 -4.75
C ILE A 70 2.50 -11.61 -4.08
N PHE A 71 1.25 -11.32 -4.44
CA PHE A 71 0.57 -10.11 -3.97
C PHE A 71 0.46 -10.02 -2.43
N PRO A 72 0.16 -11.09 -1.67
CA PRO A 72 0.19 -11.04 -0.21
C PRO A 72 1.57 -10.71 0.38
N GLN A 73 2.66 -11.18 -0.24
CA GLN A 73 4.03 -10.86 0.20
C GLN A 73 4.36 -9.41 -0.12
N VAL A 74 3.92 -8.89 -1.27
CA VAL A 74 4.04 -7.46 -1.59
C VAL A 74 3.28 -6.61 -0.58
N LEU A 75 2.07 -7.02 -0.16
CA LEU A 75 1.32 -6.33 0.89
C LEU A 75 2.07 -6.31 2.22
N THR A 76 2.68 -7.42 2.61
CA THR A 76 3.51 -7.50 3.82
C THR A 76 4.61 -6.44 3.79
N HIS A 77 5.34 -6.33 2.68
CA HIS A 77 6.38 -5.31 2.53
C HIS A 77 5.81 -3.89 2.43
N ALA A 78 4.66 -3.70 1.77
CA ALA A 78 4.00 -2.40 1.69
C ALA A 78 3.54 -1.92 3.08
N PHE A 79 3.05 -2.82 3.93
CA PHE A 79 2.68 -2.52 5.32
C PHE A 79 3.86 -2.10 6.18
N ILE A 80 5.01 -2.76 6.01
CA ILE A 80 6.25 -2.39 6.70
C ILE A 80 6.75 -1.02 6.23
N GLN A 81 6.73 -0.78 4.93
CA GLN A 81 7.34 0.40 4.31
C GLN A 81 6.44 1.64 4.41
N TYR A 82 5.12 1.47 4.41
CA TYR A 82 4.11 2.53 4.32
C TYR A 82 3.03 2.39 5.41
N PRO A 83 3.41 2.39 6.71
CA PRO A 83 2.47 2.20 7.81
C PRO A 83 1.39 3.30 7.90
N GLU A 84 1.64 4.48 7.36
CA GLU A 84 0.68 5.58 7.29
C GLU A 84 -0.44 5.36 6.24
N TYR A 85 -0.27 4.39 5.34
CA TYR A 85 -1.22 4.07 4.27
C TYR A 85 -1.97 2.75 4.48
N ILE A 86 -1.94 2.16 5.69
CA ILE A 86 -2.56 0.86 6.00
C ILE A 86 -4.02 0.79 5.51
N ASP A 87 -4.85 1.79 5.84
CA ASP A 87 -6.27 1.80 5.45
C ASP A 87 -6.45 1.77 3.92
N LEU A 88 -5.62 2.51 3.20
CA LEU A 88 -5.63 2.56 1.75
C LEU A 88 -5.21 1.21 1.16
N ILE A 89 -4.11 0.64 1.65
CA ILE A 89 -3.58 -0.66 1.23
C ILE A 89 -4.63 -1.76 1.43
N VAL A 90 -5.23 -1.81 2.62
CA VAL A 90 -6.27 -2.78 2.99
C VAL A 90 -7.50 -2.65 2.09
N ARG A 91 -8.01 -1.44 1.90
CA ARG A 91 -9.16 -1.19 1.02
C ARG A 91 -8.87 -1.63 -0.41
N THR A 92 -7.72 -1.24 -0.96
CA THR A 92 -7.33 -1.59 -2.32
C THR A 92 -7.11 -3.09 -2.49
N ALA A 93 -6.51 -3.78 -1.51
CA ALA A 93 -6.33 -5.23 -1.55
C ALA A 93 -7.68 -5.98 -1.62
N ARG A 94 -8.70 -5.53 -0.88
CA ARG A 94 -10.05 -6.09 -0.95
C ARG A 94 -10.72 -5.84 -2.29
N GLU A 95 -10.63 -4.61 -2.81
CA GLU A 95 -11.17 -4.26 -4.13
C GLU A 95 -10.56 -5.14 -5.24
N LEU A 96 -9.31 -5.57 -5.05
CA LEU A 96 -8.58 -6.47 -5.95
C LEU A 96 -8.88 -7.97 -5.72
N GLY A 97 -9.73 -8.26 -4.74
CA GLY A 97 -10.27 -9.59 -4.45
C GLY A 97 -9.38 -10.46 -3.58
N LEU A 98 -8.54 -9.88 -2.71
CA LEU A 98 -7.92 -10.64 -1.63
C LEU A 98 -8.93 -10.83 -0.50
N SER A 99 -8.88 -12.01 0.14
CA SER A 99 -9.68 -12.29 1.31
C SER A 99 -9.19 -11.49 2.53
N ASN A 100 -10.10 -11.24 3.48
CA ASN A 100 -9.74 -10.61 4.75
C ASN A 100 -8.66 -11.42 5.49
N GLU A 101 -8.71 -12.75 5.40
CA GLU A 101 -7.71 -13.65 5.98
C GLU A 101 -6.30 -13.39 5.41
N GLU A 102 -6.15 -13.35 4.08
CA GLU A 102 -4.86 -13.07 3.43
C GLU A 102 -4.30 -11.69 3.81
N ILE A 103 -5.16 -10.68 3.90
CA ILE A 103 -4.77 -9.32 4.28
C ILE A 103 -4.33 -9.29 5.75
N THR A 104 -5.07 -9.93 6.65
CA THR A 104 -4.73 -10.02 8.07
C THR A 104 -3.43 -10.80 8.29
N ILE A 105 -3.20 -11.90 7.56
CA ILE A 105 -1.94 -12.65 7.63
C ILE A 105 -0.76 -11.76 7.22
N ALA A 106 -0.86 -11.07 6.07
CA ALA A 106 0.18 -10.16 5.62
C ALA A 106 0.46 -9.01 6.61
N ALA A 107 -0.59 -8.51 7.27
CA ALA A 107 -0.46 -7.49 8.30
C ALA A 107 0.24 -8.02 9.57
N ILE A 108 -0.09 -9.24 10.02
CA ILE A 108 0.56 -9.89 11.16
C ILE A 108 2.06 -10.11 10.86
N GLU A 109 2.38 -10.59 9.66
CA GLU A 109 3.76 -10.78 9.21
C GLU A 109 4.53 -9.46 9.15
N ALA A 110 3.84 -8.35 8.85
CA ALA A 110 4.38 -7.00 8.90
C ALA A 110 4.48 -6.40 10.32
N GLY A 111 3.99 -7.11 11.35
CA GLY A 111 3.97 -6.63 12.73
C GLY A 111 2.84 -5.64 13.06
N ILE A 112 1.83 -5.54 12.19
CA ILE A 112 0.63 -4.74 12.43
C ILE A 112 -0.34 -5.50 13.33
N ASP A 113 -0.93 -4.81 14.30
CA ASP A 113 -1.98 -5.38 15.15
C ASP A 113 -3.22 -5.74 14.31
N PRO A 114 -3.73 -6.99 14.38
CA PRO A 114 -4.92 -7.43 13.64
C PRO A 114 -6.16 -6.55 13.85
N THR A 115 -6.24 -5.88 15.01
CA THR A 115 -7.34 -4.96 15.34
C THR A 115 -7.38 -3.78 14.39
N VAL A 116 -6.22 -3.27 13.94
CA VAL A 116 -6.14 -2.18 12.97
C VAL A 116 -6.74 -2.61 11.64
N ILE A 117 -6.47 -3.84 11.20
CA ILE A 117 -7.07 -4.38 9.98
C ILE A 117 -8.58 -4.57 10.15
N ALA A 118 -9.03 -5.04 11.31
CA ALA A 118 -10.46 -5.17 11.62
C ALA A 118 -11.18 -3.81 11.61
N GLU A 119 -10.55 -2.75 12.11
CA GLU A 119 -11.08 -1.38 12.08
C GLU A 119 -11.10 -0.80 10.66
N ALA A 120 -10.01 -0.97 9.90
CA ALA A 120 -9.96 -0.65 8.47
C ALA A 120 -10.95 -1.50 7.63
N THR A 121 -11.33 -2.67 8.15
CA THR A 121 -12.48 -3.45 7.67
C THR A 121 -13.74 -2.69 7.98
N ALA A 122 -14.07 -2.53 9.27
CA ALA A 122 -15.29 -1.93 9.77
C ALA A 122 -15.61 -0.55 9.14
N ALA A 123 -14.60 0.29 8.93
CA ALA A 123 -14.76 1.61 8.31
C ALA A 123 -15.13 1.58 6.82
N GLY A 124 -14.86 0.46 6.13
CA GLY A 124 -15.16 0.26 4.70
C GLY A 124 -16.36 -0.65 4.40
N ILE A 125 -16.94 -1.29 5.42
CA ILE A 125 -18.16 -2.11 5.31
C ILE A 125 -19.32 -1.39 6.01
N GLU A 126 -20.02 -0.53 5.27
CA GLU A 126 -21.46 -0.54 5.44
C GLU A 126 -21.95 -1.84 4.76
N THR A 127 -22.45 -2.79 5.55
CA THR A 127 -23.25 -3.95 5.11
C THR A 127 -22.58 -5.10 4.35
N LEU A 128 -21.59 -5.78 4.93
CA LEU A 128 -21.57 -7.25 4.84
C LEU A 128 -21.24 -7.83 6.21
N ALA A 129 -22.30 -8.18 6.94
CA ALA A 129 -22.21 -8.93 8.18
C ALA A 129 -21.58 -10.30 7.89
N GLU A 130 -20.28 -10.44 8.15
CA GLU A 130 -19.69 -11.75 8.40
C GLU A 130 -20.36 -12.31 9.66
N SER A 131 -20.97 -13.48 9.50
CA SER A 131 -21.54 -14.22 10.62
C SER A 131 -20.43 -14.51 11.63
N PRO A 132 -20.65 -14.28 12.93
CA PRO A 132 -19.62 -14.51 13.93
C PRO A 132 -19.22 -15.99 13.92
N VAL A 133 -17.93 -16.25 13.75
CA VAL A 133 -17.31 -17.56 13.97
C VAL A 133 -17.62 -17.99 15.41
N PRO A 134 -18.39 -19.06 15.67
CA PRO A 134 -18.60 -19.54 17.02
C PRO A 134 -17.44 -20.46 17.37
N ASN A 135 -16.41 -19.92 18.02
CA ASN A 135 -15.44 -20.75 18.74
C ASN A 135 -15.38 -20.33 20.22
N ALA A 136 -16.45 -20.67 20.94
CA ALA A 136 -16.38 -20.87 22.38
C ALA A 136 -16.15 -22.37 22.63
N PRO A 137 -15.08 -22.78 23.33
CA PRO A 137 -14.87 -24.18 23.68
C PRO A 137 -16.04 -24.67 24.54
N THR A 138 -16.69 -25.73 24.07
CA THR A 138 -17.81 -26.37 24.73
C THR A 138 -17.35 -27.11 26.00
N LYS A 139 -18.06 -26.82 27.11
CA LYS A 139 -18.23 -27.65 28.32
C LYS A 139 -16.98 -28.25 28.98
N LYS A 140 -16.57 -27.62 30.08
CA LYS A 140 -15.96 -28.33 31.22
C LYS A 140 -17.06 -29.18 31.90
N ASN A 141 -17.18 -30.45 31.52
CA ASN A 141 -17.87 -31.42 32.36
C ASN A 141 -16.97 -31.69 33.59
N PRO A 142 -17.40 -31.45 34.83
CA PRO A 142 -16.71 -32.05 35.96
C PRO A 142 -16.96 -33.57 35.92
N ILE A 143 -15.85 -34.31 35.81
CA ILE A 143 -15.81 -35.74 36.06
C ILE A 143 -16.13 -35.96 37.54
N SER A 144 -17.02 -36.94 37.76
CA SER A 144 -17.47 -37.58 38.98
C SER A 144 -16.49 -37.59 40.17
N VAL A 145 -17.04 -37.40 41.38
CA VAL A 145 -16.53 -38.09 42.57
C VAL A 145 -17.70 -38.66 43.38
N ASN A 146 -17.48 -39.93 43.72
CA ASN A 146 -18.25 -40.92 44.46
C ASN A 146 -18.80 -40.42 45.81
#